data_AF-A0A8T5U8Q1-F1
#
_entry.id   AF-A0A8T5U8Q1-F1
#
_cell.length_a   1.000
_cell.length_b   1.000
_cell.length_c   1.000
_cell.angle_alpha   90.00
_cell.angle_beta   90.00
_cell.angle_gamma   90.00
#
_symmetry.space_group_name_H-M   'P 1'
#
loop_
_entity.id
_entity.type
_entity.pdbx_description
1 polymer ?
#
loop_
_entity_poly.entity_id
_entity_poly.type
_entity_poly.pdbx_seq_one_letter_code
_entity_poly.pdbx_strand_id
1 'polypeptide(L)'
;ELLQTLLILINKEQKSFIIKPSGGSGGAGVLIVSQSQNKKGIRSIIKTSQKEFFDKFGDHRNPFPYTIQELADFCLINWKGGKHAYDLRIYVAQIRGIIQPIGGLARISRGSYIKGENKQEFVVNLSGFNGQIEVTRGLGFSEPNASILNLQREDFVDLFCISCIIFKNIVTNYEKIISFSNWEKIIKFH
;
A
#
# COMPACT_ATOMS: atom_id res chain seq x y z
N GLU A 1 6.26 19.55 8.91
CA GLU A 1 5.34 19.52 7.75
C GLU A 1 4.27 18.43 7.88
N LEU A 2 4.60 17.13 7.79
CA LEU A 2 3.66 16.00 7.86
C LEU A 2 2.58 16.09 8.96
N LEU A 3 2.96 16.44 10.20
CA LEU A 3 2.02 16.60 11.31
C LEU A 3 0.94 17.64 11.01
N GLN A 4 1.32 18.79 10.43
CA GLN A 4 0.37 19.85 10.10
C GLN A 4 -0.55 19.41 8.96
N THR A 5 0.02 18.75 7.93
CA THR A 5 -0.77 18.20 6.83
C THR A 5 -1.82 17.21 7.32
N LEU A 6 -1.46 16.28 8.20
CA LEU A 6 -2.39 15.31 8.78
C LEU A 6 -3.48 15.98 9.63
N LEU A 7 -3.12 16.98 10.44
CA LEU A 7 -4.11 17.74 11.22
C LEU A 7 -5.13 18.44 10.32
N ILE A 8 -4.67 19.06 9.23
CA ILE A 8 -5.54 19.72 8.25
C ILE A 8 -6.46 18.69 7.57
N LEU A 9 -5.90 17.58 7.08
CA LEU A 9 -6.65 16.54 6.38
C LEU A 9 -7.70 15.88 7.27
N ILE A 10 -7.35 15.53 8.51
CA ILE A 10 -8.30 14.94 9.47
C ILE A 10 -9.43 15.92 9.80
N ASN A 11 -9.10 17.18 10.08
CA ASN A 11 -10.11 18.19 10.38
C ASN A 11 -11.03 18.48 9.20
N LYS A 12 -10.49 18.48 7.98
CA LYS A 12 -11.25 18.81 6.78
C LYS A 12 -12.10 17.65 6.30
N GLU A 13 -11.50 16.47 6.17
CA GLU A 13 -12.14 15.32 5.52
C GLU A 13 -12.89 14.45 6.54
N GLN A 14 -12.61 14.56 7.85
CA GLN A 14 -13.21 13.74 8.92
C GLN A 14 -13.03 12.24 8.66
N LYS A 15 -11.83 11.86 8.21
CA LYS A 15 -11.45 10.48 7.85
C LYS A 15 -10.14 10.05 8.49
N SER A 16 -9.95 8.74 8.53
CA SER A 16 -8.69 8.11 8.95
C SER A 16 -7.74 7.94 7.76
N PHE A 17 -6.44 8.00 8.03
CA PHE A 17 -5.41 7.94 7.00
C PHE A 17 -4.35 6.90 7.32
N ILE A 18 -3.67 6.39 6.29
CA ILE A 18 -2.45 5.61 6.39
C ILE A 18 -1.27 6.50 5.98
N ILE A 19 -0.22 6.51 6.79
CA ILE A 19 1.07 7.11 6.42
C ILE A 19 2.06 6.03 6.00
N LYS A 20 2.85 6.30 4.95
CA LYS A 20 3.87 5.38 4.43
C LYS A 20 5.17 6.14 4.16
N PRO A 21 6.32 5.74 4.75
CA PRO A 21 7.60 6.39 4.48
C PRO A 21 8.07 6.10 3.05
N SER A 22 8.76 7.07 2.43
CA SER A 22 9.45 6.87 1.15
C SER A 22 10.56 5.83 1.30
N GLY A 23 10.77 5.03 0.26
CA GLY A 23 11.82 4.00 0.26
C GLY A 23 11.62 2.89 1.30
N GLY A 24 10.43 2.80 1.90
CA GLY A 24 10.04 1.71 2.80
C GLY A 24 9.71 0.43 2.03
N SER A 25 9.91 -0.72 2.68
CA SER A 25 9.60 -2.05 2.14
C SER A 25 9.12 -2.99 3.24
N GLY A 26 8.27 -3.95 2.88
CA GLY A 26 7.71 -4.93 3.83
C GLY A 26 6.80 -4.32 4.90
N GLY A 27 6.30 -3.10 4.71
CA GLY A 27 5.32 -2.47 5.62
C GLY A 27 5.94 -1.78 6.83
N ALA A 28 7.27 -1.69 6.91
CA ALA A 28 7.94 -0.97 7.98
C ALA A 28 7.59 0.53 7.93
N GLY A 29 7.14 1.05 9.07
CA GLY A 29 6.72 2.45 9.19
C GLY A 29 5.35 2.76 8.60
N VAL A 30 4.61 1.76 8.10
CA VAL A 30 3.23 1.95 7.64
C VAL A 30 2.30 1.93 8.85
N LEU A 31 1.69 3.07 9.17
CA LEU A 31 0.83 3.23 10.35
C LEU A 31 -0.46 3.96 10.01
N ILE A 32 -1.51 3.70 10.79
CA ILE A 32 -2.78 4.41 10.72
C ILE A 32 -2.76 5.62 11.64
N VAL A 33 -3.33 6.70 11.12
CA VAL A 33 -3.68 7.91 11.85
C VAL A 33 -5.20 8.01 11.82
N SER A 34 -5.84 7.56 12.91
CA SER A 34 -7.29 7.64 13.04
C SER A 34 -7.78 9.09 13.12
N GLN A 35 -8.98 9.35 12.62
CA GLN A 35 -9.63 10.67 12.67
C GLN A 35 -9.82 11.21 14.10
N SER A 36 -9.87 10.32 15.10
CA SER A 36 -10.00 10.70 16.51
C SER A 36 -8.68 11.13 17.16
N GLN A 37 -7.55 11.04 16.45
CA GLN A 37 -6.24 11.36 16.99
C GLN A 37 -6.05 12.87 17.17
N ASN A 38 -5.60 13.27 18.37
CA ASN A 38 -5.17 14.63 18.63
C ASN A 38 -3.71 14.87 18.19
N LYS A 39 -3.27 16.12 18.18
CA LYS A 39 -1.90 16.52 17.80
C LYS A 39 -0.79 15.71 18.49
N LYS A 40 -0.95 15.36 19.76
CA LYS A 40 0.05 14.57 20.51
C LYS A 40 0.05 13.11 20.04
N GLY A 41 -1.13 12.52 19.81
CA GLY A 41 -1.30 11.19 19.26
C GLY A 41 -0.70 11.04 17.87
N ILE A 42 -1.02 11.97 16.95
CA ILE A 42 -0.45 12.00 15.59
C ILE A 42 1.07 12.10 15.64
N ARG A 43 1.62 12.98 16.50
CA ARG A 43 3.08 13.11 16.67
C ARG A 43 3.72 11.80 17.18
N SER A 44 3.05 11.09 18.08
CA SER A 44 3.51 9.78 18.57
C SER A 44 3.54 8.76 17.43
N ILE A 45 2.48 8.69 16.62
CA ILE A 45 2.38 7.78 15.47
C ILE A 45 3.50 8.06 14.46
N ILE A 46 3.77 9.32 14.12
CA ILE A 46 4.88 9.68 13.22
C ILE A 46 6.22 9.20 13.77
N LYS A 47 6.48 9.40 15.08
CA LYS A 47 7.72 8.93 15.70
C LYS A 47 7.84 7.40 15.67
N THR A 48 6.77 6.68 15.94
CA THR A 48 6.74 5.22 15.84
C THR A 48 7.00 4.75 14.40
N SER A 49 6.39 5.44 13.42
CA SER A 49 6.62 5.15 12.00
C SER A 49 8.09 5.30 11.61
N GLN A 50 8.70 6.42 12.01
CA GLN A 50 10.12 6.69 11.78
C GLN A 50 11.01 5.64 12.43
N LYS A 51 10.72 5.31 13.70
CA LYS A 51 11.45 4.27 14.42
C LYS A 51 11.40 2.93 13.67
N GLU A 52 10.20 2.46 13.29
CA GLU A 52 10.07 1.19 12.55
C GLU A 52 10.83 1.21 11.20
N PHE A 53 10.88 2.36 10.53
CA PHE A 53 11.64 2.53 9.31
C PHE A 53 13.14 2.43 9.55
N PHE A 54 13.66 3.18 10.54
CA PHE A 54 15.08 3.21 10.87
C PHE A 54 15.58 1.88 11.42
N ASP A 55 14.79 1.21 12.28
CA ASP A 55 15.10 -0.11 12.80
C ASP A 55 15.34 -1.14 11.66
N LYS A 56 14.67 -0.94 10.51
CA LYS A 56 14.80 -1.84 9.35
C LYS A 56 15.85 -1.40 8.32
N PHE A 57 15.94 -0.11 8.03
CA PHE A 57 16.74 0.43 6.91
C PHE A 57 17.99 1.18 7.36
N GLY A 58 18.15 1.43 8.66
CA GLY A 58 19.23 2.21 9.24
C GLY A 58 19.00 3.72 9.17
N ASP A 59 19.65 4.44 10.09
CA ASP A 59 19.47 5.88 10.31
C ASP A 59 20.02 6.76 9.17
N HIS A 60 20.82 6.18 8.28
CA HIS A 60 21.39 6.86 7.11
C HIS A 60 20.36 7.08 5.98
N ARG A 61 19.18 6.45 6.07
CA ARG A 61 18.10 6.56 5.07
C ARG A 61 17.13 7.67 5.46
N ASN A 62 16.49 8.29 4.47
CA ASN A 62 15.47 9.31 4.74
C ASN A 62 14.05 8.72 4.55
N PRO A 63 13.16 8.74 5.57
CA PRO A 63 11.78 8.27 5.42
C PRO A 63 10.87 9.25 4.65
N PHE A 64 11.36 10.45 4.30
CA PHE A 64 10.59 11.47 3.58
C PHE A 64 10.81 11.43 2.05
N PRO A 65 9.85 11.94 1.26
CA PRO A 65 8.52 12.40 1.68
C PRO A 65 7.61 11.23 2.10
N TYR A 66 6.65 11.48 2.99
CA TYR A 66 5.65 10.48 3.34
C TYR A 66 4.49 10.49 2.34
N THR A 67 4.01 9.31 1.96
CA THR A 67 2.70 9.18 1.32
C THR A 67 1.62 9.20 2.39
N ILE A 68 0.60 10.03 2.20
CA ILE A 68 -0.64 10.03 3.00
C ILE A 68 -1.73 9.47 2.09
N GLN A 69 -2.39 8.41 2.54
CA GLN A 69 -3.47 7.76 1.81
C GLN A 69 -4.70 7.68 2.72
N GLU A 70 -5.88 7.98 2.21
CA GLU A 70 -7.12 7.67 2.92
C GLU A 70 -7.18 6.17 3.27
N LEU A 71 -7.62 5.83 4.47
CA LEU A 71 -7.90 4.45 4.83
C LEU A 71 -9.12 3.99 4.02
N ALA A 72 -8.89 3.12 3.04
CA ALA A 72 -9.96 2.59 2.21
C ALA A 72 -10.88 1.66 3.02
N ASP A 73 -12.15 1.63 2.66
CA ASP A 73 -13.06 0.59 3.12
C ASP A 73 -12.78 -0.68 2.30
N PHE A 74 -12.09 -1.64 2.92
CA PHE A 74 -11.64 -2.85 2.25
C PHE A 74 -12.74 -3.91 2.26
N CYS A 75 -12.95 -4.58 1.12
CA CYS A 75 -13.66 -5.85 1.12
C CYS A 75 -12.88 -6.86 1.96
N LEU A 76 -13.61 -7.59 2.82
CA LEU A 76 -13.06 -8.62 3.68
C LEU A 76 -13.44 -10.01 3.16
N ILE A 77 -12.52 -10.97 3.29
CA ILE A 77 -12.75 -12.37 2.95
C ILE A 77 -12.72 -13.23 4.22
N ASN A 78 -13.43 -14.35 4.20
CA ASN A 78 -13.28 -15.36 5.25
C ASN A 78 -12.09 -16.26 4.89
N TRP A 79 -11.02 -16.19 5.70
CA TRP A 79 -9.82 -16.99 5.50
C TRP A 79 -9.35 -17.55 6.84
N LYS A 80 -9.12 -18.88 6.90
CA LYS A 80 -8.74 -19.61 8.13
C LYS A 80 -9.58 -19.26 9.37
N GLY A 81 -10.89 -19.06 9.19
CA GLY A 81 -11.83 -18.79 10.28
C GLY A 81 -11.89 -17.32 10.75
N GLY A 82 -11.14 -16.42 10.12
CA GLY A 82 -11.19 -14.98 10.38
C GLY A 82 -11.64 -14.18 9.16
N LYS A 83 -12.07 -12.93 9.37
CA LYS A 83 -12.21 -11.95 8.29
C LYS A 83 -10.86 -11.32 8.01
N HIS A 84 -10.43 -11.22 6.77
CA HIS A 84 -9.13 -10.65 6.41
C HIS A 84 -9.25 -9.65 5.27
N ALA A 85 -8.44 -8.60 5.31
CA ALA A 85 -8.23 -7.75 4.14
C ALA A 85 -7.28 -8.44 3.15
N TYR A 86 -7.37 -8.06 1.88
CA TYR A 86 -6.45 -8.54 0.87
C TYR A 86 -6.18 -7.45 -0.17
N ASP A 87 -5.09 -7.59 -0.91
CA ASP A 87 -4.89 -6.84 -2.15
C ASP A 87 -4.71 -7.76 -3.34
N LEU A 88 -4.92 -7.18 -4.53
CA LEU A 88 -4.70 -7.84 -5.81
C LEU A 88 -3.45 -7.25 -6.46
N ARG A 89 -2.54 -8.12 -6.88
CA ARG A 89 -1.33 -7.77 -7.62
C ARG A 89 -1.39 -8.40 -9.00
N ILE A 90 -1.17 -7.58 -10.01
CA ILE A 90 -1.00 -8.02 -11.39
C ILE A 90 0.48 -8.00 -11.75
N TYR A 91 0.95 -9.07 -12.39
CA TYR A 91 2.29 -9.18 -12.92
C TYR A 91 2.26 -8.94 -14.42
N VAL A 92 3.14 -8.04 -14.86
CA VAL A 92 3.39 -7.77 -16.27
C VAL A 92 4.87 -7.95 -16.56
N ALA A 93 5.21 -8.40 -17.77
CA ALA A 93 6.58 -8.49 -18.24
C ALA A 93 6.72 -7.81 -19.60
N GLN A 94 7.91 -7.25 -19.84
CA GLN A 94 8.29 -6.83 -21.18
C GLN A 94 8.90 -8.03 -21.91
N ILE A 95 8.21 -8.52 -22.94
CA ILE A 95 8.67 -9.61 -23.78
C ILE A 95 8.80 -9.07 -25.20
N ARG A 96 10.05 -8.95 -25.68
CA ARG A 96 10.37 -8.44 -27.03
C ARG A 96 9.75 -7.06 -27.33
N GLY A 97 9.88 -6.13 -26.39
CA GLY A 97 9.35 -4.77 -26.55
C GLY A 97 7.86 -4.61 -26.22
N ILE A 98 7.14 -5.69 -25.91
CA ILE A 98 5.70 -5.66 -25.63
C ILE A 98 5.47 -5.93 -24.14
N ILE A 99 4.69 -5.06 -23.48
CA ILE A 99 4.23 -5.30 -22.11
C ILE A 99 3.04 -6.26 -22.15
N GLN A 100 3.17 -7.42 -21.49
CA GLN A 100 2.14 -8.46 -21.46
C GLN A 100 1.84 -8.85 -20.01
N PRO A 101 0.56 -9.07 -19.63
CA PRO A 101 0.23 -9.67 -18.34
C PRO A 101 0.71 -11.12 -18.31
N ILE A 102 1.41 -11.50 -17.24
CA ILE A 102 1.97 -12.84 -17.05
C ILE A 102 1.41 -13.56 -15.81
N GLY A 103 0.52 -12.92 -15.06
CA GLY A 103 -0.16 -13.53 -13.93
C GLY A 103 -0.72 -12.54 -12.95
N GLY A 104 -1.28 -13.06 -11.87
CA GLY A 104 -1.79 -12.27 -10.76
C GLY A 104 -1.77 -13.05 -9.45
N LEU A 105 -1.80 -12.31 -8.35
CA LEU A 105 -1.67 -12.82 -7.00
C LEU A 105 -2.53 -11.97 -6.06
N ALA A 106 -3.40 -12.61 -5.29
CA ALA A 106 -3.98 -11.98 -4.12
C ALA A 106 -3.07 -12.18 -2.92
N ARG A 107 -2.91 -11.14 -2.10
CA ARG A 107 -2.14 -11.21 -0.85
C ARG A 107 -3.05 -10.89 0.32
N ILE A 108 -3.15 -11.84 1.24
CA ILE A 108 -4.06 -11.76 2.39
C ILE A 108 -3.29 -11.19 3.59
N SER A 109 -3.94 -10.31 4.35
CA SER A 109 -3.39 -9.74 5.57
C SER A 109 -3.20 -10.82 6.63
N ARG A 110 -2.22 -10.64 7.52
CA ARG A 110 -1.88 -11.66 8.50
C ARG A 110 -2.88 -11.73 9.64
N GLY A 111 -3.28 -10.58 10.17
CA GLY A 111 -4.25 -10.45 11.25
C GLY A 111 -5.66 -10.44 10.72
N SER A 112 -6.58 -11.05 11.46
CA SER A 112 -8.01 -10.90 11.18
C SER A 112 -8.45 -9.46 11.44
N TYR A 113 -9.27 -8.93 10.54
CA TYR A 113 -9.86 -7.61 10.65
C TYR A 113 -10.90 -7.57 11.77
N ILE A 114 -10.70 -6.65 12.71
CA ILE A 114 -11.62 -6.40 13.81
C ILE A 114 -12.12 -4.96 13.74
N LYS A 115 -11.20 -4.00 13.63
CA LYS A 115 -11.51 -2.57 13.56
C LYS A 115 -10.64 -1.80 12.55
N GLY A 116 -9.66 -2.47 11.95
CA GLY A 116 -8.73 -1.84 11.03
C GLY A 116 -7.73 -0.92 11.73
N GLU A 117 -7.50 -1.04 13.03
CA GLU A 117 -6.57 -0.16 13.77
C GLU A 117 -5.17 -0.79 13.92
N ASN A 118 -5.07 -2.12 13.83
CA ASN A 118 -3.82 -2.83 13.91
C ASN A 118 -3.23 -3.05 12.51
N LYS A 119 -1.94 -2.74 12.34
CA LYS A 119 -1.21 -2.93 11.08
C LYS A 119 -1.30 -4.32 10.48
N GLN A 120 -1.39 -5.35 11.32
CA GLN A 120 -1.51 -6.73 10.84
C GLN A 120 -2.83 -6.99 10.11
N GLU A 121 -3.86 -6.17 10.35
CA GLU A 121 -5.19 -6.33 9.75
C GLU A 121 -5.23 -5.89 8.27
N PHE A 122 -4.33 -4.99 7.85
CA PHE A 122 -4.36 -4.38 6.50
C PHE A 122 -3.01 -4.42 5.75
N VAL A 123 -1.88 -4.69 6.41
CA VAL A 123 -0.60 -4.89 5.73
C VAL A 123 -0.52 -6.32 5.20
N VAL A 124 -0.50 -6.46 3.87
CA VAL A 124 -0.57 -7.75 3.15
C VAL A 124 0.79 -8.26 2.63
N ASN A 125 1.91 -7.75 3.16
CA ASN A 125 3.21 -8.22 2.71
C ASN A 125 3.43 -9.69 3.04
N LEU A 126 4.00 -10.43 2.09
CA LEU A 126 4.29 -11.87 2.23
C LEU A 126 5.62 -12.14 2.95
N SER A 127 6.50 -11.13 3.02
CA SER A 127 7.69 -11.18 3.88
C SER A 127 7.24 -11.12 5.34
N GLY A 128 7.28 -12.26 6.02
CA GLY A 128 6.96 -12.39 7.44
C GLY A 128 8.01 -11.79 8.36
N PHE A 129 7.70 -11.78 9.65
CA PHE A 129 8.67 -11.52 10.72
C PHE A 129 9.78 -12.60 10.67
N ASN A 130 11.04 -12.22 10.87
CA ASN A 130 12.25 -13.06 10.70
C ASN A 130 12.60 -13.47 9.25
N GLY A 131 12.06 -12.80 8.22
CA GLY A 131 12.49 -13.00 6.84
C GLY A 131 11.93 -14.25 6.15
N GLN A 132 11.07 -15.02 6.82
CA GLN A 132 10.36 -16.15 6.20
C GLN A 132 9.22 -15.64 5.29
N ILE A 133 9.08 -16.23 4.11
CA ILE A 133 7.98 -15.90 3.18
C ILE A 133 6.75 -16.74 3.57
N GLU A 134 5.67 -16.08 3.96
CA GLU A 134 4.40 -16.75 4.28
C GLU A 134 3.61 -17.05 3.00
N VAL A 135 4.10 -18.01 2.22
CA VAL A 135 3.57 -18.36 0.89
C VAL A 135 2.07 -18.68 0.88
N THR A 136 1.53 -19.21 2.00
CA THR A 136 0.10 -19.57 2.11
C THR A 136 -0.85 -18.36 2.10
N ARG A 137 -0.34 -17.14 2.29
CA ARG A 137 -1.11 -15.89 2.17
C ARG A 137 -1.09 -15.32 0.75
N GLY A 138 -0.33 -15.94 -0.16
CA GLY A 138 -0.31 -15.62 -1.56
C GLY A 138 -1.16 -16.59 -2.36
N LEU A 139 -2.31 -16.13 -2.87
CA LEU A 139 -3.20 -16.93 -3.70
C LEU A 139 -3.07 -16.50 -5.17
N GLY A 140 -2.43 -17.33 -6.00
CA GLY A 140 -2.37 -17.10 -7.44
C GLY A 140 -3.78 -17.10 -8.05
N PHE A 141 -3.99 -16.34 -9.12
CA PHE A 141 -5.29 -16.32 -9.77
C PHE A 141 -5.60 -17.67 -10.41
N SER A 142 -6.64 -18.31 -9.90
CA SER A 142 -7.21 -19.57 -10.37
C SER A 142 -8.67 -19.61 -9.94
N GLU A 143 -9.50 -20.42 -10.60
CA GLU A 143 -10.92 -20.56 -10.24
C GLU A 143 -11.12 -20.96 -8.76
N PRO A 144 -10.36 -21.94 -8.18
CA PRO A 144 -10.47 -22.25 -6.76
C PRO A 144 -10.14 -21.06 -5.85
N ASN A 145 -9.12 -20.27 -6.18
CA ASN A 145 -8.71 -19.13 -5.37
C ASN A 145 -9.64 -17.93 -5.54
N ALA A 146 -10.24 -17.73 -6.71
CA ALA A 146 -11.26 -16.70 -6.93
C ALA A 146 -12.47 -16.94 -6.02
N SER A 147 -12.88 -18.21 -5.85
CA SER A 147 -13.93 -18.58 -4.89
C SER A 147 -13.58 -18.21 -3.44
N ILE A 148 -12.34 -18.47 -3.00
CA ILE A 148 -11.86 -18.06 -1.65
C ILE A 148 -11.91 -16.55 -1.47
N LEU A 149 -11.53 -15.81 -2.52
CA LEU A 149 -11.47 -14.35 -2.51
C LEU A 149 -12.84 -13.69 -2.72
N ASN A 150 -13.89 -14.49 -2.98
CA ASN A 150 -15.20 -14.04 -3.41
C ASN A 150 -15.13 -13.11 -4.64
N LEU A 151 -14.25 -13.44 -5.59
CA LEU A 151 -14.11 -12.73 -6.87
C LEU A 151 -14.91 -13.43 -7.96
N GLN A 152 -15.62 -12.64 -8.75
CA GLN A 152 -16.34 -13.06 -9.94
C GLN A 152 -15.61 -12.61 -11.20
N ARG A 153 -16.06 -13.12 -12.36
CA ARG A 153 -15.46 -12.77 -13.66
C ARG A 153 -15.51 -11.26 -13.91
N GLU A 154 -16.59 -10.62 -13.48
CA GLU A 154 -16.85 -9.19 -13.61
C GLU A 154 -15.81 -8.36 -12.86
N ASP A 155 -15.34 -8.80 -11.69
CA ASP A 155 -14.30 -8.09 -10.93
C ASP A 155 -12.98 -8.00 -11.72
N PHE A 156 -12.67 -9.02 -12.53
CA PHE A 156 -11.49 -8.98 -13.40
C PHE A 156 -11.67 -8.02 -14.59
N VAL A 157 -12.91 -7.88 -15.10
CA VAL A 157 -13.24 -6.88 -16.13
C VAL A 157 -13.09 -5.48 -15.56
N ASP A 158 -13.61 -5.24 -14.35
CA ASP A 158 -13.49 -3.95 -13.67
C ASP A 158 -12.02 -3.60 -13.39
N LEU A 159 -11.22 -4.58 -12.95
CA LEU A 159 -9.79 -4.41 -12.74
C LEU A 159 -9.08 -3.98 -14.04
N PHE A 160 -9.43 -4.58 -15.17
CA PHE A 160 -8.90 -4.19 -16.48
C PHE A 160 -9.31 -2.76 -16.85
N CYS A 161 -10.60 -2.43 -16.75
CA CYS A 161 -11.12 -1.10 -17.06
C CYS A 161 -10.47 0.00 -16.21
N ILE A 162 -10.38 -0.20 -14.89
CA ILE A 162 -9.72 0.72 -13.96
C ILE A 162 -8.24 0.86 -14.31
N SER A 163 -7.56 -0.24 -14.65
CA SER A 163 -6.16 -0.20 -15.08
C SER A 163 -5.98 0.66 -16.34
N CYS A 164 -6.87 0.54 -17.33
CA CYS A 164 -6.86 1.40 -18.52
C CYS A 164 -7.04 2.88 -18.18
N ILE A 165 -7.91 3.23 -17.22
CA ILE A 165 -8.10 4.61 -16.76
C ILE A 165 -6.81 5.14 -16.11
N ILE A 166 -6.18 4.33 -15.23
CA ILE A 166 -4.91 4.68 -14.60
C ILE A 166 -3.82 4.91 -15.66
N PHE A 167 -3.67 3.98 -16.61
CA PHE A 167 -2.70 4.12 -17.69
C PHE A 167 -2.97 5.33 -18.57
N LYS A 168 -4.23 5.60 -18.93
CA LYS A 168 -4.60 6.81 -19.67
C LYS A 168 -4.14 8.07 -18.93
N ASN A 169 -4.37 8.14 -17.62
CA ASN A 169 -3.92 9.27 -16.80
C ASN A 169 -2.38 9.38 -16.78
N ILE A 170 -1.67 8.26 -16.67
CA ILE A 170 -0.20 8.25 -16.73
C ILE A 170 0.29 8.75 -18.09
N VAL A 171 -0.27 8.23 -19.20
CA VAL A 171 0.11 8.63 -20.56
C VAL A 171 -0.17 10.12 -20.78
N THR A 172 -1.34 10.60 -20.36
CA THR A 172 -1.73 12.01 -20.48
C THR A 172 -0.79 12.93 -19.70
N ASN A 173 -0.21 12.44 -18.60
CA ASN A 173 0.69 13.20 -17.74
C ASN A 173 2.16 12.73 -17.85
N TYR A 174 2.51 11.99 -18.90
CA TYR A 174 3.76 11.22 -18.95
C TYR A 174 4.99 12.09 -18.72
N GLU A 175 5.11 13.19 -19.48
CA GLU A 175 6.23 14.14 -19.37
C GLU A 175 6.34 14.75 -17.96
N LYS A 176 5.20 15.05 -17.33
CA LYS A 176 5.15 15.60 -15.96
C LYS A 176 5.62 14.55 -14.94
N ILE A 177 5.24 13.29 -15.12
CA ILE A 177 5.61 12.19 -14.21
C ILE A 177 7.11 11.84 -14.35
N ILE A 178 7.60 11.70 -15.58
CA ILE A 178 8.99 11.33 -15.86
C ILE A 178 9.94 12.48 -15.49
N SER A 179 9.59 13.73 -15.77
CA SER A 179 10.43 14.88 -15.38
C SER A 179 10.52 15.05 -13.86
N PHE A 180 9.44 14.81 -13.12
CA PHE A 180 9.47 14.77 -11.66
C PHE A 180 10.40 13.67 -11.12
N SER A 181 10.49 12.55 -11.84
CA SER A 181 11.30 11.38 -11.46
C SER A 181 12.78 11.50 -11.87
N ASN A 182 13.16 12.54 -12.61
CA ASN A 182 14.54 12.78 -13.04
C ASN A 182 15.32 13.57 -11.98
N TRP A 183 15.71 12.87 -10.91
CA TRP A 183 16.43 13.42 -9.76
C TRP A 183 17.78 14.08 -10.12
N GLU A 184 18.41 13.71 -11.24
CA GLU A 184 19.66 14.33 -11.69
C GLU A 184 19.51 15.83 -12.02
N LYS A 185 18.31 16.27 -12.44
CA LYS A 185 18.00 17.70 -12.65
C LYS A 185 17.80 18.47 -11.34
N ILE A 186 17.46 17.78 -10.26
CA ILE A 186 17.20 18.37 -8.94
C ILE A 186 18.49 18.40 -8.10
N ILE A 187 19.36 17.40 -8.24
CA ILE A 187 20.57 17.24 -7.43
C ILE A 187 21.74 18.10 -7.94
N LYS A 188 21.76 18.53 -9.21
CA LYS A 188 22.82 19.42 -9.74
C LYS A 188 22.81 20.87 -9.21
N PHE A 189 21.92 21.21 -8.27
CA PHE A 189 21.84 22.53 -7.63
C PHE A 189 22.31 22.57 -6.17
N HIS A 190 23.00 21.54 -5.68
CA HIS A 190 23.70 21.57 -4.38
C HIS A 190 25.19 21.26 -4.51
#